data_AF-A0A379GGS8-F1
#
_entry.id   AF-A0A379GGS8-F1
#
_cell.length_a   1.000
_cell.length_b   1.000
_cell.length_c   1.000
_cell.angle_alpha   90.00
_cell.angle_beta   90.00
_cell.angle_gamma   90.00
#
_symmetry.space_group_name_H-M   'P 1'
#
loop_
_entity.id
_entity.type
_entity.pdbx_description
1 polymer ?
#
loop_
_entity_poly.entity_id
_entity_poly.type
_entity_poly.pdbx_seq_one_letter_code
_entity_poly.pdbx_strand_id
1 'polypeptide(L)'
;MGKYRYDNEGDWHGLYAMAFMDSNNRVQPIMGYGFEKMWYPGGDREGFRMGAGFTLSVTARHEYNYIPMPLPLPLVSVGYGHLSLQATYVPGTYNNGNVLFAWLRWQ
;
A
#
# COMPACT_ATOMS: atom_id res chain seq x y z
N MET A 1 1.42 -4.06 10.08
CA MET A 1 0.62 -3.24 11.01
C MET A 1 0.60 -1.82 10.51
N GLY A 2 -0.47 -1.05 10.73
CA GLY A 2 -0.54 0.32 10.22
C GLY A 2 -1.66 1.11 10.88
N LYS A 3 -1.56 2.43 10.82
CA LYS A 3 -2.59 3.37 11.30
C LYS A 3 -3.05 4.20 10.12
N TYR A 4 -4.36 4.38 9.98
CA TYR A 4 -4.92 5.19 8.92
C TYR A 4 -5.88 6.24 9.48
N ARG A 5 -6.08 7.31 8.71
CA ARG A 5 -7.06 8.38 8.98
C ARG A 5 -7.67 8.85 7.67
N TYR A 6 -8.90 9.33 7.73
CA TYR A 6 -9.49 10.11 6.67
C TYR A 6 -9.28 11.60 6.96
N ASP A 7 -9.01 12.39 5.93
CA ASP A 7 -8.98 13.85 6.00
C ASP A 7 -10.40 14.45 5.91
N ASN A 8 -10.51 15.76 6.16
CA ASN A 8 -11.69 16.58 5.98
C ASN A 8 -12.26 16.50 4.55
N GLU A 9 -11.39 16.31 3.54
CA GLU A 9 -11.78 16.12 2.15
C GLU A 9 -12.27 14.67 1.85
N GLY A 10 -12.16 13.75 2.80
CA GLY A 10 -12.51 12.35 2.64
C GLY A 10 -11.40 11.47 2.06
N ASP A 11 -10.21 12.04 1.85
CA ASP A 11 -9.04 11.32 1.36
C ASP A 11 -8.44 10.42 2.45
N TRP A 12 -7.93 9.26 2.04
CA TRP A 12 -7.34 8.27 2.94
C TRP A 12 -5.83 8.49 3.07
N HIS A 13 -5.37 8.49 4.31
CA HIS A 13 -3.96 8.60 4.67
C HIS A 13 -3.59 7.45 5.59
N GLY A 14 -2.55 6.70 5.26
CA GLY A 14 -2.13 5.54 6.05
C GLY A 14 -0.62 5.47 6.23
N LEU A 15 -0.18 5.25 7.46
CA LEU A 15 1.16 4.78 7.74
C LEU A 15 1.11 3.27 7.87
N TYR A 16 1.99 2.57 7.16
CA TYR A 16 2.11 1.12 7.26
C TYR A 16 3.57 0.70 7.48
N ALA A 17 3.71 -0.42 8.17
CA ALA A 17 4.93 -1.19 8.24
C ALA A 17 4.57 -2.66 8.03
N MET A 18 5.25 -3.28 7.09
CA MET A 18 5.09 -4.67 6.69
C MET A 18 6.47 -5.30 6.59
N ALA A 19 6.56 -6.60 6.77
CA ALA A 19 7.77 -7.35 6.48
C ALA A 19 7.35 -8.59 5.69
N PHE A 20 8.00 -8.82 4.56
CA PHE A 20 7.74 -9.96 3.69
C PHE A 20 9.01 -10.78 3.52
N MET A 21 8.84 -12.08 3.29
CA MET A 21 9.97 -12.98 3.06
C MET A 21 10.18 -13.11 1.54
N ASP A 22 11.39 -12.82 1.07
CA ASP A 22 11.75 -13.07 -0.32
C ASP A 22 12.01 -14.57 -0.55
N SER A 23 12.08 -14.99 -1.81
CA SER A 23 12.38 -16.35 -2.29
C SER A 23 13.64 -16.98 -1.67
N ASN A 24 14.56 -16.17 -1.14
CA ASN A 24 15.76 -16.60 -0.41
C ASN A 24 15.57 -16.72 1.13
N ASN A 25 14.33 -16.80 1.63
CA ASN A 25 14.03 -16.82 3.08
C ASN A 25 14.56 -15.61 3.86
N ARG A 26 14.76 -14.47 3.20
CA ARG A 26 15.24 -13.23 3.84
C ARG A 26 14.07 -12.30 4.10
N VAL A 27 13.97 -11.82 5.34
CA VAL A 27 12.96 -10.83 5.75
C VAL A 27 13.32 -9.47 5.15
N GLN A 28 12.39 -8.90 4.40
CA GLN A 28 12.45 -7.56 3.84
C GLN A 28 11.39 -6.69 4.53
N PRO A 29 11.79 -5.80 5.45
CA PRO A 29 10.89 -4.80 5.99
C PRO A 29 10.62 -3.70 4.95
N ILE A 30 9.36 -3.31 4.83
CA ILE A 30 8.90 -2.14 4.09
C ILE A 30 8.00 -1.31 5.00
N MET A 31 8.27 -0.02 5.07
CA MET A 31 7.40 0.91 5.77
C MET A 31 7.16 2.12 4.90
N GLY A 32 6.00 2.74 5.01
CA GLY A 32 5.65 3.83 4.11
C GLY A 32 4.44 4.61 4.55
N TYR A 33 4.23 5.69 3.82
CA TYR A 33 3.06 6.53 3.90
C TYR A 33 2.27 6.42 2.59
N GLY A 34 1.05 5.91 2.68
CA GLY A 34 0.08 5.85 1.61
C GLY A 34 -0.88 7.04 1.65
N PHE A 35 -1.15 7.59 0.49
CA PHE A 35 -2.23 8.54 0.23
C PHE A 35 -3.11 7.98 -0.87
N GLU A 36 -4.42 7.94 -0.64
CA GLU A 36 -5.40 7.58 -1.66
C GLU A 36 -6.50 8.63 -1.68
N LYS A 37 -6.78 9.15 -2.87
CA LYS A 37 -7.99 9.93 -3.10
C LYS A 37 -9.16 8.97 -3.19
N MET A 38 -10.19 9.19 -2.38
CA MET A 38 -11.33 8.28 -2.27
C MET A 38 -12.54 8.83 -3.02
N TRP A 39 -13.19 7.99 -3.82
CA TRP A 39 -14.44 8.28 -4.51
C TRP A 39 -15.56 7.35 -4.02
N TYR A 40 -16.73 7.95 -3.82
CA TYR A 40 -17.93 7.31 -3.30
C TYR A 40 -19.06 7.47 -4.34
N PRO A 41 -19.08 6.65 -5.41
CA PRO A 41 -20.10 6.78 -6.47
C PRO A 41 -21.53 6.58 -5.96
N GLY A 42 -21.73 5.87 -4.84
CA GLY A 42 -23.03 5.68 -4.21
C GLY A 42 -23.44 6.79 -3.24
N GLY A 43 -22.65 7.85 -3.05
CA GLY A 43 -22.89 8.91 -2.06
C GLY A 43 -22.67 8.50 -0.60
N ASP A 44 -22.80 7.21 -0.28
CA ASP A 44 -22.61 6.68 1.06
C ASP A 44 -21.22 6.07 1.28
N ARG A 45 -20.65 6.35 2.46
CA ARG A 45 -19.35 5.79 2.89
C ARG A 45 -19.42 4.31 3.25
N GLU A 46 -20.61 3.79 3.52
CA GLU A 46 -20.87 2.37 3.81
C GLU A 46 -21.08 1.54 2.53
N GLY A 47 -21.29 2.20 1.39
CA GLY A 47 -21.47 1.55 0.10
C GLY A 47 -20.16 1.23 -0.62
N PHE A 48 -20.21 1.30 -1.94
CA PHE A 48 -19.04 1.11 -2.79
C PHE A 48 -18.09 2.32 -2.69
N ARG A 49 -16.83 2.04 -2.40
CA ARG A 49 -15.74 3.02 -2.37
C ARG A 49 -14.61 2.55 -3.27
N MET A 50 -14.00 3.49 -3.97
CA MET A 50 -12.79 3.24 -4.76
C MET A 50 -11.78 4.33 -4.47
N GLY A 51 -10.52 3.97 -4.38
CA GLY A 51 -9.42 4.89 -4.10
C GLY A 51 -8.29 4.70 -5.08
N ALA A 52 -7.60 5.80 -5.38
CA ALA A 52 -6.35 5.75 -6.13
C ALA A 52 -5.42 6.84 -5.63
N GLY A 53 -4.14 6.52 -5.58
CA GLY A 53 -3.11 7.45 -5.18
C GLY A 53 -1.74 6.79 -5.24
N PHE A 54 -0.92 7.07 -4.24
CA PHE A 54 0.46 6.65 -4.21
C PHE A 54 0.92 6.38 -2.78
N THR A 55 1.95 5.56 -2.66
CA THR A 55 2.65 5.35 -1.40
C THR A 55 4.12 5.70 -1.56
N LEU A 56 4.63 6.44 -0.59
CA LEU A 56 6.06 6.70 -0.43
C LEU A 56 6.57 5.72 0.62
N SER A 57 7.23 4.66 0.15
CA SER A 57 7.78 3.62 1.01
C SER A 57 9.28 3.73 1.10
N VAL A 58 9.82 3.12 2.13
CA VAL A 58 11.23 2.81 2.28
C VAL A 58 11.32 1.30 2.55
N THR A 59 12.15 0.63 1.77
CA THR A 59 12.45 -0.79 1.93
C THR A 59 13.93 -0.97 2.24
N ALA A 60 14.26 -2.02 3.00
CA ALA A 60 15.64 -2.39 3.27
C ALA A 60 15.87 -3.85 2.84
N ARG A 61 16.84 -4.07 1.95
CA ARG A 61 17.20 -5.40 1.44
C ARG A 61 18.56 -5.82 1.96
N HIS A 62 18.70 -7.13 2.25
CA HIS A 62 19.97 -7.72 2.70
C HIS A 62 21.09 -7.55 1.66
N GLU A 63 20.75 -7.69 0.36
CA GLU A 63 21.68 -7.55 -0.78
C GLU A 63 22.32 -6.16 -0.89
N TYR A 64 21.71 -5.13 -0.31
CA TYR A 64 22.18 -3.74 -0.31
C TYR A 64 22.64 -3.28 1.08
N ASN A 65 23.13 -4.19 1.93
CA ASN A 65 23.55 -3.87 3.31
C ASN A 65 22.47 -3.17 4.15
N TYR A 66 21.19 -3.44 3.90
CA TYR A 66 20.05 -2.77 4.56
C TYR A 66 20.01 -1.25 4.38
N ILE A 67 20.63 -0.71 3.32
CA ILE A 67 20.48 0.71 2.99
C ILE A 67 18.99 0.98 2.69
N PRO A 68 18.36 1.96 3.37
CA PRO A 68 16.97 2.31 3.14
C PRO A 68 16.81 2.89 1.73
N MET A 69 16.08 2.19 0.87
CA MET A 69 15.80 2.64 -0.49
C MET A 69 14.37 3.20 -0.58
N PRO A 70 14.21 4.46 -1.04
CA PRO A 70 12.89 5.02 -1.27
C PRO A 70 12.22 4.33 -2.46
N LEU A 71 10.92 4.06 -2.31
CA LEU A 71 10.12 3.31 -3.27
C LEU A 71 8.74 3.97 -3.39
N PRO A 72 8.59 4.95 -4.30
CA PRO A 72 7.29 5.51 -4.64
C PRO A 72 6.53 4.51 -5.51
N LEU A 73 5.35 4.08 -5.05
CA LEU A 73 4.54 3.09 -5.75
C LEU A 73 3.12 3.62 -5.97
N PRO A 74 2.47 3.29 -7.09
CA PRO A 74 1.04 3.53 -7.24
C PRO A 74 0.27 2.66 -6.24
N LEU A 75 -0.80 3.22 -5.69
CA LEU A 75 -1.67 2.54 -4.74
C LEU A 75 -3.12 2.69 -5.20
N VAL A 76 -3.86 1.59 -5.24
CA VAL A 76 -5.27 1.56 -5.60
C VAL A 76 -6.05 0.77 -4.56
N SER A 77 -7.28 1.19 -4.30
CA SER A 77 -8.18 0.51 -3.39
C SER A 77 -9.59 0.42 -3.93
N VAL A 78 -10.28 -0.63 -3.51
CA VAL A 78 -11.71 -0.81 -3.72
C VAL A 78 -12.29 -1.41 -2.46
N GLY A 79 -13.44 -0.94 -2.02
CA GLY A 79 -14.07 -1.42 -0.80
C GLY A 79 -15.58 -1.36 -0.88
N TYR A 80 -16.19 -2.11 0.03
CA TYR A 80 -17.64 -2.15 0.22
C TYR A 80 -17.91 -2.39 1.71
N GLY A 81 -18.62 -1.46 2.37
CA GLY A 81 -18.86 -1.52 3.81
C GLY A 81 -17.55 -1.52 4.63
N HIS A 82 -17.39 -2.53 5.49
CA HIS A 82 -16.20 -2.70 6.35
C HIS A 82 -15.00 -3.33 5.62
N LEU A 83 -15.20 -3.83 4.39
CA LEU A 83 -14.16 -4.47 3.60
C LEU A 83 -13.47 -3.48 2.66
N SER A 84 -12.14 -3.49 2.63
CA SER A 84 -11.31 -2.78 1.66
C SER A 84 -10.23 -3.71 1.12
N LEU A 85 -10.12 -3.82 -0.19
CA LEU A 85 -9.00 -4.42 -0.88
C LEU A 85 -8.08 -3.30 -1.39
N GLN A 86 -6.81 -3.33 -1.00
CA GLN A 86 -5.78 -2.42 -1.48
C GLN A 86 -4.75 -3.20 -2.29
N ALA A 87 -4.23 -2.58 -3.34
CA ALA A 87 -3.16 -3.14 -4.13
C ALA A 87 -2.13 -2.05 -4.50
N THR A 88 -0.86 -2.43 -4.46
CA THR A 88 0.26 -1.61 -4.94
C THR A 88 1.11 -2.43 -5.90
N TYR A 89 1.65 -1.75 -6.89
CA TYR A 89 2.49 -2.37 -7.91
C TYR A 89 3.92 -1.93 -7.71
N VAL A 90 4.83 -2.88 -7.46
CA VAL A 90 6.27 -2.64 -7.38
C VAL A 90 6.87 -2.84 -8.78
N PRO A 91 7.31 -1.77 -9.46
CA PRO A 91 8.02 -1.91 -10.71
C PRO A 91 9.41 -2.50 -10.45
N GLY A 92 9.69 -3.61 -11.12
CA GLY A 92 11.00 -4.24 -11.14
C GLY A 92 11.72 -4.01 -12.47
N THR A 93 13.01 -4.33 -12.50
CA THR A 93 13.82 -4.34 -13.73
C THR A 93 13.66 -5.67 -14.46
N TYR A 94 14.17 -5.76 -15.70
CA TYR A 94 14.15 -7.00 -16.48
C TYR A 94 14.70 -8.17 -15.64
N ASN A 95 13.91 -9.24 -15.56
CA ASN A 95 14.20 -10.47 -14.81
C ASN A 95 14.13 -10.39 -13.27
N ASN A 96 13.78 -9.25 -12.67
CA ASN A 96 13.65 -9.12 -11.21
C ASN A 96 12.58 -8.11 -10.78
N GLY A 97 11.61 -8.56 -9.98
CA GLY A 97 10.87 -7.66 -9.08
C GLY A 97 9.60 -7.01 -9.61
N ASN A 98 8.92 -7.59 -10.60
CA ASN A 98 7.53 -7.21 -10.90
C ASN A 98 6.60 -7.88 -9.88
N VAL A 99 6.22 -7.15 -8.82
CA VAL A 99 5.39 -7.69 -7.75
C VAL A 99 4.16 -6.82 -7.56
N LEU A 100 2.99 -7.43 -7.76
CA LEU A 100 1.72 -6.88 -7.30
C LEU A 100 1.50 -7.34 -5.86
N PHE A 101 1.48 -6.38 -4.94
CA PHE A 101 1.09 -6.64 -3.55
C PHE A 101 -0.35 -6.22 -3.37
N ALA A 102 -1.22 -7.16 -2.99
CA ALA A 102 -2.58 -6.87 -2.58
C ALA A 102 -2.80 -7.33 -1.15
N TRP A 103 -3.54 -6.54 -0.38
CA TRP A 103 -3.94 -6.92 0.97
C TRP A 103 -5.37 -6.48 1.25
N LEU A 104 -6.00 -7.25 2.13
CA LEU A 104 -7.34 -6.99 2.61
C LEU A 104 -7.25 -6.23 3.94
N ARG A 105 -7.97 -5.12 4.00
CA ARG A 105 -8.11 -4.28 5.18
C ARG A 105 -9.56 -4.35 5.65
N TRP A 106 -9.74 -4.85 6.87
CA TRP A 106 -11.00 -4.78 7.59
C TRP A 106 -11.02 -3.51 8.45
N GLN A 107 -12.12 -2.77 8.42
CA GLN A 107 -12.32 -1.54 9.21
C GLN A 107 -13.27 -1.75 10.37
#